data_AF-A0ABD0QJR4-F1
#
_entry.id   AF-A0ABD0QJR4-F1
#
_cell.length_a   1.000
_cell.length_b   1.000
_cell.length_c   1.000
_cell.angle_alpha   90.00
_cell.angle_beta   90.00
_cell.angle_gamma   90.00
#
_symmetry.space_group_name_H-M   'P 1'
#
loop_
_entity.id
_entity.type
_entity.pdbx_description
1 polymer ?
#
loop_
_entity_poly.entity_id
_entity_poly.type
_entity_poly.pdbx_seq_one_letter_code
_entity_poly.pdbx_strand_id
1 'polypeptide(L)'
;MDYSAHFRREASGELTLKPSPEAVALATAYRKNPTPGRSWPAARVKEEAIARVVAAGGDSSNHQLVLSESALQFGQYRGKTFKWMLSNDIGYVAMVLAVHQREREGGDTTQSAVMGNKDALLRYAGLFPDVLAAVRERRVREGTSTPAQEDQVLVGFGDFATMTFKDLYEATDRSRKG
;
A
#
# COMPACT_ATOMS: atom_id res chain seq x y z
N MET A 1 18.16 0.40 -14.59
CA MET A 1 16.85 0.67 -13.93
C MET A 1 17.10 1.00 -12.47
N ASP A 2 16.37 1.95 -11.88
CA ASP A 2 16.53 2.37 -10.48
C ASP A 2 15.28 2.00 -9.66
N TYR A 3 15.50 1.46 -8.46
CA TYR A 3 14.44 1.08 -7.54
C TYR A 3 13.87 2.28 -6.77
N SER A 4 14.54 3.43 -6.77
CA SER A 4 14.16 4.58 -5.95
C SER A 4 12.81 5.16 -6.38
N ALA A 5 11.94 5.45 -5.41
CA ALA A 5 10.68 6.17 -5.63
C ALA A 5 10.92 7.67 -5.83
N HIS A 6 10.11 8.30 -6.67
CA HIS A 6 10.17 9.75 -6.91
C HIS A 6 9.28 10.46 -5.90
N PHE A 7 9.83 10.77 -4.73
CA PHE A 7 9.09 11.42 -3.66
C PHE A 7 8.72 12.86 -4.02
N ARG A 8 7.46 13.21 -3.77
CA ARG A 8 7.00 14.60 -3.77
C ARG A 8 7.25 15.19 -2.40
N ARG A 9 7.76 16.42 -2.38
CA ARG A 9 8.09 17.15 -1.15
C ARG A 9 7.40 18.50 -1.15
N GLU A 10 7.00 18.93 0.04
CA GLU A 10 6.53 20.29 0.28
C GLU A 10 7.71 21.28 0.24
N ALA A 11 7.42 22.58 0.25
CA ALA A 11 8.46 23.62 0.29
C ALA A 11 9.37 23.52 1.53
N SER A 12 8.88 22.91 2.62
CA SER A 12 9.66 22.60 3.84
C SER A 12 10.69 21.48 3.65
N GLY A 13 10.63 20.73 2.54
CA GLY A 13 11.43 19.52 2.31
C GLY A 13 10.81 18.24 2.88
N GLU A 14 9.70 18.34 3.60
CA GLU A 14 8.96 17.19 4.12
C GLU A 14 8.24 16.43 3.01
N LEU A 15 7.97 15.13 3.22
CA LEU A 15 7.21 14.33 2.27
C LEU A 15 5.77 14.84 2.14
N THR A 16 5.33 15.04 0.91
CA THR A 16 3.92 15.31 0.62
C THR A 16 3.11 14.04 0.88
N LEU A 17 2.26 14.07 1.92
CA LEU A 17 1.36 12.97 2.25
C LEU A 17 0.08 12.97 1.40
N LYS A 18 -0.24 14.08 0.73
CA LYS A 18 -1.44 14.18 -0.12
C LYS A 18 -1.28 13.38 -1.41
N PRO A 19 -2.34 12.73 -1.94
CA PRO A 19 -2.27 12.02 -3.20
C PRO A 19 -1.93 12.94 -4.38
N SER A 20 -1.32 12.38 -5.42
CA SER A 20 -1.08 13.07 -6.69
C SER A 20 -2.38 13.20 -7.49
N PRO A 21 -2.47 14.11 -8.47
CA PRO A 21 -3.63 14.15 -9.36
C PRO A 21 -3.91 12.80 -10.05
N GLU A 22 -2.86 12.06 -10.43
CA GLU A 22 -3.01 10.69 -10.98
C GLU A 22 -3.59 9.73 -9.94
N ALA A 23 -3.11 9.77 -8.70
CA ALA A 23 -3.62 8.95 -7.60
C ALA A 23 -5.06 9.30 -7.23
N VAL A 24 -5.45 10.57 -7.29
CA VAL A 24 -6.83 11.02 -7.12
C VAL A 24 -7.71 10.45 -8.23
N ALA A 25 -7.30 10.59 -9.50
CA ALA A 25 -8.08 10.11 -10.63
C ALA A 25 -8.32 8.58 -10.56
N LEU A 26 -7.30 7.81 -10.19
CA LEU A 26 -7.43 6.36 -10.00
C LEU A 26 -8.35 6.00 -8.83
N ALA A 27 -8.22 6.70 -7.69
CA ALA A 27 -9.11 6.49 -6.56
C ALA A 27 -10.57 6.79 -6.92
N THR A 28 -10.82 7.89 -7.64
CA THR A 28 -12.16 8.25 -8.12
C THR A 28 -12.70 7.24 -9.13
N ALA A 29 -11.88 6.73 -10.05
CA ALA A 29 -12.30 5.69 -10.98
C ALA A 29 -12.65 4.39 -10.26
N TYR A 30 -11.83 3.98 -9.29
CA TYR A 30 -12.08 2.81 -8.46
C TYR A 30 -13.38 2.93 -7.65
N ARG A 31 -13.72 4.12 -7.14
CA ARG A 31 -15.00 4.34 -6.44
C ARG A 31 -16.21 4.12 -7.34
N LYS A 32 -16.12 4.53 -8.61
CA LYS A 32 -17.20 4.35 -9.59
C LYS A 32 -17.32 2.90 -10.04
N ASN A 33 -16.19 2.22 -10.21
CA ASN A 33 -16.14 0.84 -10.65
C ASN A 33 -15.01 0.09 -9.93
N PRO A 34 -15.26 -0.45 -8.73
CA PRO A 34 -14.26 -1.18 -7.98
C PRO A 34 -13.78 -2.37 -8.79
N THR A 35 -12.47 -2.50 -8.98
CA THR A 35 -11.91 -3.63 -9.73
C THR A 35 -12.03 -4.90 -8.88
N PRO A 36 -12.89 -5.87 -9.27
CA PRO A 36 -12.97 -7.13 -8.54
C PRO A 36 -11.70 -7.94 -8.84
N GLY A 37 -11.11 -8.56 -7.82
CA GLY A 37 -9.92 -9.36 -8.05
C GLY A 37 -9.37 -10.02 -6.82
N ARG A 38 -9.23 -11.35 -6.90
CA ARG A 38 -8.53 -12.14 -5.88
C ARG A 38 -7.06 -11.74 -5.82
N SER A 39 -6.55 -11.49 -4.62
CA SER A 39 -5.11 -11.31 -4.38
C SER A 39 -4.30 -12.50 -4.87
N TRP A 40 -3.20 -12.23 -5.57
CA TRP A 40 -2.32 -13.27 -6.08
C TRP A 40 -1.34 -13.72 -5.01
N PRO A 41 -0.96 -15.02 -4.98
CA PRO A 41 0.10 -15.50 -4.10
C PRO A 41 1.42 -14.74 -4.33
N ALA A 42 2.24 -14.65 -3.28
CA ALA A 42 3.51 -13.92 -3.32
C ALA A 42 4.45 -14.38 -4.45
N ALA A 43 4.47 -15.68 -4.76
CA ALA A 43 5.28 -16.22 -5.87
C ALA A 43 4.89 -15.60 -7.22
N ARG A 44 3.59 -15.55 -7.54
CA ARG A 44 3.11 -14.96 -8.79
C ARG A 44 3.38 -13.46 -8.86
N VAL A 45 3.20 -12.73 -7.75
CA VAL A 45 3.52 -11.29 -7.71
C VAL A 45 5.01 -11.05 -7.96
N LYS A 46 5.87 -11.90 -7.40
CA LYS A 46 7.33 -11.84 -7.61
C LYS A 46 7.72 -12.18 -9.05
N GLU A 47 7.14 -13.22 -9.64
CA GLU A 47 7.38 -13.59 -11.06
C GLU A 47 7.02 -12.45 -12.00
N GLU A 48 5.86 -11.83 -11.82
CA GLU A 48 5.40 -10.67 -12.58
C GLU A 48 6.32 -9.46 -12.40
N ALA A 49 6.81 -9.23 -11.18
CA ALA A 49 7.76 -8.17 -10.92
C ALA A 49 9.11 -8.43 -11.61
N ILE A 50 9.63 -9.66 -11.55
CA ILE A 50 10.84 -10.07 -12.26
C ILE A 50 10.67 -9.86 -13.76
N ALA A 51 9.54 -10.25 -14.34
CA ALA A 51 9.25 -10.05 -15.75
C ALA A 51 9.29 -8.56 -16.13
N ARG A 52 8.71 -7.66 -15.31
CA ARG A 52 8.82 -6.20 -15.51
C ARG A 52 10.25 -5.70 -15.44
N VAL A 53 11.02 -6.17 -14.45
CA VAL A 53 12.43 -5.80 -14.28
C VAL A 53 13.25 -6.20 -15.50
N VAL A 54 13.12 -7.44 -15.97
CA VAL A 54 13.84 -7.95 -17.16
C VAL A 54 13.42 -7.19 -18.41
N ALA A 55 12.11 -6.98 -18.61
CA ALA A 55 11.60 -6.23 -19.77
C ALA A 55 12.12 -4.78 -19.82
N ALA A 56 12.38 -4.17 -18.66
CA ALA A 56 12.97 -2.83 -18.54
C ALA A 56 14.51 -2.83 -18.55
N GLY A 57 15.16 -3.96 -18.83
CA GLY A 57 16.63 -4.09 -18.87
C GLY A 57 17.29 -4.00 -17.48
N GLY A 58 16.55 -4.28 -16.41
CA GLY A 58 17.05 -4.33 -15.04
C GLY A 58 17.55 -5.71 -14.62
N ASP A 59 18.24 -5.76 -13.49
CA ASP A 59 18.76 -7.00 -12.89
C ASP A 59 17.68 -7.68 -12.02
N SER A 60 17.21 -8.85 -12.45
CA SER A 60 16.21 -9.65 -11.73
C SER A 60 16.71 -10.26 -10.41
N SER A 61 18.03 -10.31 -10.19
CA SER A 61 18.62 -10.75 -8.92
C SER A 61 18.61 -9.64 -7.87
N ASN A 62 18.47 -8.37 -8.29
CA ASN A 62 18.33 -7.24 -7.38
C ASN A 62 16.95 -7.26 -6.71
N HIS A 63 16.91 -7.70 -5.46
CA HIS A 63 15.69 -7.78 -4.67
C HIS A 63 14.99 -6.43 -4.45
N GLN A 64 15.72 -5.32 -4.35
CA GLN A 64 15.11 -3.99 -4.17
C GLN A 64 14.36 -3.57 -5.42
N LEU A 65 14.91 -3.89 -6.59
CA LEU A 65 14.29 -3.62 -7.88
C LEU A 65 13.05 -4.51 -8.12
N VAL A 66 13.13 -5.79 -7.76
CA VAL A 66 11.96 -6.68 -7.79
C VAL A 66 10.87 -6.21 -6.83
N LEU A 67 11.23 -5.72 -5.64
CA LEU A 67 10.27 -5.12 -4.71
C LEU A 67 9.65 -3.84 -5.29
N SER A 68 10.44 -2.97 -5.93
CA SER A 68 9.93 -1.72 -6.52
C SER A 68 8.87 -1.99 -7.60
N GLU A 69 9.04 -3.07 -8.37
CA GLU A 69 8.15 -3.50 -9.45
C GLU A 69 7.04 -4.49 -9.03
N SER A 70 6.99 -4.84 -7.74
CA SER A 70 5.93 -5.67 -7.18
C SER A 70 4.62 -4.90 -7.16
N ALA A 71 3.54 -5.53 -7.66
CA ALA A 71 2.23 -4.89 -7.75
C ALA A 71 1.45 -5.02 -6.44
N LEU A 72 0.76 -3.95 -6.05
CA LEU A 72 -0.25 -3.96 -5.01
C LEU A 72 -1.36 -4.96 -5.33
N GLN A 73 -1.72 -5.76 -4.33
CA GLN A 73 -2.76 -6.79 -4.41
C GLN A 73 -4.02 -6.43 -3.61
N PHE A 74 -4.24 -5.16 -3.29
CA PHE A 74 -5.38 -4.69 -2.51
C PHE A 74 -5.67 -3.21 -2.79
N GLY A 75 -6.85 -2.78 -2.34
CA GLY A 75 -7.26 -1.36 -2.33
C GLY A 75 -7.43 -0.74 -3.71
N GLN A 76 -7.63 0.58 -3.70
CA GLN A 76 -7.92 1.38 -4.90
C GLN A 76 -6.77 1.46 -5.92
N TYR A 77 -5.56 1.11 -5.50
CA TYR A 77 -4.36 1.13 -6.32
C TYR A 77 -3.88 -0.27 -6.72
N ARG A 78 -4.75 -1.28 -6.60
CA ARG A 78 -4.45 -2.65 -7.03
C ARG A 78 -3.88 -2.65 -8.45
N GLY A 79 -2.79 -3.39 -8.65
CA GLY A 79 -2.07 -3.48 -9.92
C GLY A 79 -0.99 -2.43 -10.14
N LYS A 80 -0.97 -1.32 -9.37
CA LYS A 80 0.14 -0.38 -9.38
C LYS A 80 1.34 -0.94 -8.62
N THR A 81 2.54 -0.58 -9.05
CA THR A 81 3.79 -1.04 -8.41
C THR A 81 4.02 -0.33 -7.08
N PHE A 82 4.81 -0.93 -6.19
CA PHE A 82 5.19 -0.29 -4.93
C PHE A 82 5.94 1.02 -5.16
N LYS A 83 6.79 1.07 -6.20
CA LYS A 83 7.45 2.31 -6.62
C LYS A 83 6.45 3.40 -7.01
N TRP A 84 5.46 3.05 -7.82
CA TRP A 84 4.41 3.99 -8.21
C TRP A 84 3.67 4.52 -6.97
N MET A 85 3.35 3.64 -6.03
CA MET A 85 2.67 4.02 -4.78
C MET A 85 3.45 5.02 -3.94
N LEU A 86 4.71 4.73 -3.64
CA LEU A 86 5.55 5.62 -2.83
C LEU A 86 5.81 6.97 -3.52
N SER A 87 5.68 7.04 -4.84
CA SER A 87 5.83 8.29 -5.60
C SER A 87 4.54 9.13 -5.61
N ASN A 88 3.38 8.47 -5.48
CA ASN A 88 2.09 9.09 -5.76
C ASN A 88 1.20 9.31 -4.55
N ASP A 89 1.26 8.46 -3.51
CA ASP A 89 0.40 8.59 -2.34
C ASP A 89 1.06 7.99 -1.07
N ILE A 90 1.97 8.76 -0.48
CA ILE A 90 2.69 8.36 0.74
C ILE A 90 1.74 8.33 1.94
N GLY A 91 0.73 9.21 1.99
CA GLY A 91 -0.25 9.22 3.07
C GLY A 91 -1.02 7.91 3.16
N TYR A 92 -1.44 7.37 2.01
CA TYR A 92 -2.07 6.05 1.94
C TYR A 92 -1.11 4.93 2.37
N VAL A 93 0.14 4.93 1.89
CA VAL A 93 1.15 3.93 2.29
C VAL A 93 1.41 3.96 3.79
N ALA A 94 1.58 5.16 4.36
CA ALA A 94 1.83 5.34 5.79
C ALA A 94 0.66 4.79 6.64
N MET A 95 -0.58 5.03 6.21
CA MET A 95 -1.77 4.49 6.86
C MET A 95 -1.80 2.96 6.79
N VAL A 96 -1.67 2.36 5.60
CA VAL A 96 -1.75 0.90 5.43
C VAL A 96 -0.69 0.19 6.27
N LEU A 97 0.54 0.71 6.26
CA LEU A 97 1.65 0.11 6.98
C LEU A 97 1.56 0.32 8.50
N ALA A 98 0.97 1.43 8.96
CA ALA A 98 0.72 1.67 10.37
C ALA A 98 -0.24 0.62 10.94
N VAL A 99 -1.36 0.37 10.24
CA VAL A 99 -2.34 -0.66 10.60
C VAL A 99 -1.70 -2.05 10.52
N HIS A 100 -1.00 -2.35 9.41
CA HIS A 100 -0.34 -3.66 9.23
C HIS A 100 0.66 -3.99 10.33
N GLN A 101 1.46 -3.01 10.78
CA GLN A 101 2.37 -3.22 11.90
C GLN A 101 1.63 -3.58 13.19
N ARG A 102 0.49 -2.94 13.47
CA ARG A 102 -0.34 -3.26 14.63
C ARG A 102 -0.99 -4.63 14.54
N GLU A 103 -1.48 -5.01 13.36
CA GLU A 103 -2.00 -6.37 13.09
C GLU A 103 -0.93 -7.42 13.44
N ARG A 104 0.31 -7.22 12.97
CA ARG A 104 1.45 -8.11 13.24
C ARG A 104 1.86 -8.13 14.73
N GLU A 105 1.94 -6.97 15.37
CA GLU A 105 2.30 -6.85 16.80
C GLU A 105 1.21 -7.43 17.72
N GLY A 106 -0.06 -7.35 17.31
CA GLY A 106 -1.21 -7.95 17.99
C GLY A 106 -1.30 -9.47 17.87
N GLY A 107 -0.34 -10.11 17.20
CA GLY A 107 -0.25 -11.56 17.08
C GLY A 107 -0.92 -12.14 15.83
N ASP A 108 -1.34 -11.31 14.86
CA ASP A 108 -1.85 -11.82 13.60
C ASP A 108 -0.70 -12.47 12.77
N THR A 109 -0.72 -13.80 12.79
CA THR A 109 0.23 -14.65 12.06
C THR A 109 -0.33 -15.12 10.71
N THR A 110 -1.48 -14.60 10.28
CA THR A 110 -2.13 -14.98 9.02
C THR A 110 -1.16 -14.80 7.84
N GLN A 111 -1.08 -15.85 7.01
CA GLN A 111 -0.22 -15.93 5.83
C GLN A 111 -1.03 -15.76 4.53
N SER A 112 -2.05 -14.90 4.56
CA SER A 112 -2.85 -14.62 3.38
C SER A 112 -2.03 -13.90 2.31
N ALA A 113 -2.45 -14.00 1.04
CA ALA A 113 -1.81 -13.31 -0.07
C ALA A 113 -1.76 -11.78 0.14
N VAL A 114 -2.77 -11.20 0.79
CA VAL A 114 -2.81 -9.77 1.12
C VAL A 114 -1.78 -9.44 2.20
N MET A 115 -1.70 -10.23 3.28
CA MET A 115 -0.71 -10.01 4.35
C MET A 115 0.72 -10.11 3.83
N GLY A 116 1.02 -11.13 3.01
CA GLY A 116 2.33 -11.25 2.37
C GLY A 116 2.66 -10.08 1.43
N ASN A 117 1.65 -9.50 0.77
CA ASN A 117 1.83 -8.30 -0.06
C ASN A 117 2.07 -7.03 0.78
N LYS A 118 1.36 -6.87 1.90
CA LYS A 118 1.62 -5.80 2.89
C LYS A 118 3.02 -5.93 3.50
N ASP A 119 3.48 -7.14 3.84
CA ASP A 119 4.85 -7.36 4.33
C ASP A 119 5.90 -6.99 3.28
N ALA A 120 5.66 -7.31 2.01
CA ALA A 120 6.55 -6.94 0.92
C ALA A 120 6.60 -5.42 0.71
N LEU A 121 5.44 -4.74 0.79
CA LEU A 121 5.38 -3.28 0.75
C LEU A 121 6.13 -2.67 1.93
N LEU A 122 6.02 -3.23 3.13
CA LEU A 122 6.76 -2.77 4.30
C LEU A 122 8.27 -2.90 4.11
N ARG A 123 8.75 -4.04 3.56
CA ARG A 123 10.17 -4.22 3.23
C ARG A 123 10.67 -3.19 2.23
N TYR A 124 9.88 -2.89 1.20
CA TYR A 124 10.24 -1.87 0.20
C TYR A 124 10.24 -0.45 0.79
N ALA A 125 9.20 -0.09 1.55
CA ALA A 125 9.14 1.20 2.24
C ALA A 125 10.27 1.36 3.26
N GLY A 126 10.71 0.26 3.86
CA GLY A 126 11.85 0.22 4.78
C GLY A 126 13.20 0.61 4.17
N LEU A 127 13.30 0.68 2.84
CA LEU A 127 14.47 1.23 2.16
C LEU A 127 14.57 2.75 2.28
N PHE A 128 13.50 3.43 2.71
CA PHE A 128 13.39 4.89 2.74
C PHE A 128 13.05 5.40 4.15
N PRO A 129 14.02 5.94 4.90
CA PRO A 129 13.83 6.39 6.28
C PRO A 129 12.67 7.38 6.47
N ASP A 130 12.51 8.33 5.54
CA ASP A 130 11.44 9.35 5.59
C ASP A 130 10.04 8.71 5.52
N VAL A 131 9.87 7.64 4.73
CA VAL A 131 8.60 6.91 4.63
C VAL A 131 8.31 6.19 5.94
N LEU A 132 9.31 5.55 6.55
CA LEU A 132 9.15 4.92 7.86
C LEU A 132 8.85 5.93 8.97
N ALA A 133 9.39 7.16 8.88
CA ALA A 133 9.06 8.24 9.79
C ALA A 133 7.57 8.60 9.69
N ALA A 134 7.05 8.79 8.48
CA ALA A 134 5.63 9.04 8.25
C ALA A 134 4.72 7.91 8.78
N VAL A 135 5.14 6.64 8.64
CA VAL A 135 4.42 5.49 9.23
C VAL A 135 4.39 5.58 10.76
N ARG A 136 5.53 5.87 11.40
CA ARG A 136 5.61 6.01 12.86
C ARG A 136 4.77 7.17 13.38
N GLU A 137 4.83 8.32 12.73
CA GLU A 137 4.01 9.49 13.09
C GLU A 137 2.52 9.19 12.97
N ARG A 138 2.13 8.46 11.91
CA ARG A 138 0.75 7.99 11.78
C ARG A 138 0.36 7.07 12.94
N ARG A 139 1.21 6.11 13.29
CA ARG A 139 0.98 5.22 14.44
C ARG A 139 0.83 5.96 15.77
N VAL A 140 1.61 7.02 16.01
CA VAL A 140 1.51 7.83 17.24
C VAL A 140 0.18 8.60 17.25
N ARG A 141 -0.20 9.22 16.14
CA ARG A 141 -1.47 9.93 16.01
C ARG A 141 -2.69 9.01 16.19
N GLU A 142 -2.61 7.78 15.72
CA GLU A 142 -3.66 6.76 15.85
C GLU A 142 -3.50 5.90 17.13
N GLY A 143 -2.51 6.22 17.98
CA GLY A 143 -2.06 5.47 19.18
C GLY A 143 -3.12 5.22 20.27
N THR A 144 -4.32 5.77 20.11
CA THR A 144 -5.42 5.67 21.08
C THR A 144 -6.47 4.60 20.76
N SER A 145 -6.34 3.89 19.64
CA SER A 145 -7.40 2.98 19.15
C SER A 145 -6.83 1.59 18.88
N THR A 146 -7.49 0.55 19.39
CA THR A 146 -7.16 -0.86 19.11
C THR A 146 -7.45 -1.22 17.64
N PRO A 147 -6.88 -2.30 17.06
CA PRO A 147 -7.19 -2.73 15.68
C PRO A 147 -8.70 -2.93 15.42
N ALA A 148 -9.43 -3.46 16.40
CA ALA A 148 -10.89 -3.62 16.33
C ALA A 148 -11.68 -2.29 16.38
N GLN A 149 -11.07 -1.24 16.94
CA GLN A 149 -11.61 0.12 16.90
C GLN A 149 -11.21 0.83 15.60
N GLU A 150 -9.98 0.65 15.11
CA GLU A 150 -9.53 1.19 13.82
C GLU A 150 -10.33 0.64 12.64
N ASP A 151 -10.73 -0.63 12.69
CA ASP A 151 -11.67 -1.23 11.75
C ASP A 151 -12.99 -0.47 11.65
N GLN A 152 -13.39 0.25 12.71
CA GLN A 152 -14.59 1.07 12.76
C GLN A 152 -14.29 2.57 12.55
N VAL A 153 -13.01 2.96 12.54
CA VAL A 153 -12.59 4.33 12.28
C VAL A 153 -12.80 4.65 10.81
N LEU A 154 -13.42 5.80 10.57
CA LEU A 154 -13.58 6.35 9.25
C LEU A 154 -12.22 6.77 8.68
N VAL A 155 -11.97 6.44 7.40
CA VAL A 155 -10.73 6.81 6.71
C VAL A 155 -10.47 8.32 6.80
N GLY A 156 -11.52 9.14 6.87
CA GLY A 156 -11.45 10.54 7.30
C GLY A 156 -10.86 11.53 6.29
N PHE A 157 -10.53 11.11 5.08
CA PHE A 157 -10.02 11.98 4.03
C PHE A 157 -10.38 11.50 2.61
N GLY A 158 -10.54 12.47 1.70
CA GLY A 158 -10.97 12.23 0.32
C GLY A 158 -12.37 11.58 0.24
N ASP A 159 -12.76 11.07 -0.92
CA ASP A 159 -14.07 10.42 -1.11
C ASP A 159 -14.18 9.00 -0.49
N PHE A 160 -13.25 8.61 0.41
CA PHE A 160 -13.43 7.48 1.33
C PHE A 160 -13.65 7.94 2.77
N ALA A 161 -13.76 9.25 3.02
CA ALA A 161 -13.92 9.81 4.34
C ALA A 161 -15.10 9.21 5.13
N THR A 162 -16.07 8.59 4.44
CA THR A 162 -17.25 7.96 5.04
C THR A 162 -17.18 6.44 5.12
N MET A 163 -16.11 5.81 4.64
CA MET A 163 -15.89 4.36 4.78
C MET A 163 -15.04 4.08 6.01
N THR A 164 -15.31 2.95 6.67
CA THR A 164 -14.43 2.45 7.72
C THR A 164 -13.19 1.79 7.11
N PHE A 165 -12.09 1.69 7.85
CA PHE A 165 -10.91 0.96 7.37
C PHE A 165 -11.23 -0.51 7.07
N LYS A 166 -12.10 -1.13 7.86
CA LYS A 166 -12.60 -2.48 7.58
C LYS A 166 -13.36 -2.55 6.27
N ASP A 167 -14.28 -1.63 6.00
CA ASP A 167 -15.00 -1.61 4.72
C ASP A 167 -14.06 -1.39 3.53
N LEU A 168 -13.00 -0.60 3.71
CA LEU A 168 -11.97 -0.40 2.69
C LEU A 168 -11.20 -1.71 2.40
N TYR A 169 -10.91 -2.51 3.42
CA TYR A 169 -10.25 -3.82 3.27
C TYR A 169 -11.23 -4.90 2.76
N GLU A 170 -12.44 -4.99 3.31
CA GLU A 170 -13.45 -6.02 3.03
C GLU A 170 -14.24 -5.80 1.74
N ALA A 171 -14.35 -4.57 1.23
CA ALA A 171 -14.90 -4.33 -0.11
C ALA A 171 -14.12 -5.10 -1.19
N THR A 172 -12.88 -5.51 -0.89
CA THR A 172 -12.08 -6.37 -1.77
C THR A 172 -12.29 -7.88 -1.54
N ASP A 173 -12.97 -8.29 -0.46
CA ASP A 173 -13.16 -9.70 -0.07
C ASP A 173 -14.62 -10.19 -0.26
N ARG A 174 -15.60 -9.28 -0.39
CA ARG A 174 -17.02 -9.62 -0.64
C ARG A 174 -17.30 -10.30 -1.99
N SER A 175 -16.30 -10.50 -2.85
CA SER A 175 -16.46 -11.30 -4.08
C SER A 175 -16.40 -12.81 -3.85
N ARG A 176 -16.64 -13.29 -2.63
CA ARG A 176 -16.45 -14.70 -2.27
C ARG A 176 -17.63 -15.27 -1.47
N LYS A 177 -18.83 -15.20 -2.06
CA LYS A 177 -19.93 -16.14 -1.83
C LYS A 177 -20.89 -16.03 -3.01
N GLY A 178 -20.75 -17.00 -3.92
CA GLY A 178 -21.58 -17.27 -5.08
C GLY A 178 -21.19 -18.65 -5.58
#